data_AF-A0A351K0A5-F1
#
_entry.id   AF-A0A351K0A5-F1
#
_cell.length_a   1.000
_cell.length_b   1.000
_cell.length_c   1.000
_cell.angle_alpha   90.00
_cell.angle_beta   90.00
_cell.angle_gamma   90.00
#
_symmetry.space_group_name_H-M   'P 1'
#
loop_
_entity.id
_entity.type
_entity.pdbx_description
1 polymer ?
#
loop_
_entity_poly.entity_id
_entity_poly.type
_entity_poly.pdbx_seq_one_letter_code
_entity_poly.pdbx_strand_id
1 'polypeptide(L)'
;LVVFMPVLAACPPPRPVEEVPTIKIGVIGPMKFIQGEHHWAGAEMAAEEINAAGGVDVGGVMHRIELIKADSNEILSIIDAVSAMERIITV
;
A
#
# COMPACT_ATOMS: atom_id res chain seq x y z
N LEU A 1 -4.43 -7.05 60.65
CA LEU A 1 -4.44 -5.74 59.94
C LEU A 1 -3.92 -5.98 58.53
N VAL A 2 -4.82 -6.31 57.60
CA VAL A 2 -4.48 -6.55 56.18
C VAL A 2 -4.77 -5.26 55.45
N VAL A 3 -3.72 -4.58 54.98
CA VAL A 3 -3.84 -3.34 54.21
C VAL A 3 -4.20 -3.73 52.78
N PHE A 4 -5.49 -3.63 52.44
CA PHE A 4 -5.99 -3.85 51.09
C PHE A 4 -5.74 -2.58 50.27
N MET A 5 -4.65 -2.56 49.52
CA MET A 5 -4.30 -1.46 48.62
C MET A 5 -5.07 -1.64 47.30
N PRO A 6 -5.97 -0.72 46.90
CA PRO A 6 -6.65 -0.82 45.63
C PRO A 6 -5.64 -0.48 44.53
N VAL A 7 -5.28 -1.46 43.73
CA VAL A 7 -4.47 -1.26 42.52
C VAL A 7 -5.34 -0.48 41.54
N LEU A 8 -5.15 0.84 41.46
CA LEU A 8 -5.70 1.66 40.39
C LEU A 8 -5.15 1.11 39.06
N ALA A 9 -6.05 0.65 38.21
CA ALA A 9 -5.77 0.32 36.82
C ALA A 9 -5.33 1.58 36.09
N ALA A 10 -4.03 1.82 36.05
CA ALA A 10 -3.43 2.83 35.19
C ALA A 10 -3.42 2.26 33.76
N CYS A 11 -4.38 2.70 32.93
CA CYS A 11 -4.25 2.55 31.49
C CYS A 11 -2.96 3.26 31.06
N PRO A 12 -1.99 2.59 30.42
CA PRO A 12 -0.83 3.28 29.88
C PRO A 12 -1.31 4.32 28.86
N PRO A 13 -0.65 5.49 28.79
CA PRO A 13 -1.02 6.53 27.83
C PRO A 13 -0.96 5.95 26.40
N PRO A 14 -1.85 6.38 25.49
CA PRO A 14 -1.82 5.93 24.10
C PRO A 14 -0.42 6.20 23.55
N ARG A 15 0.28 5.12 23.16
CA ARG A 15 1.57 5.22 22.49
C ARG A 15 1.35 5.99 21.18
N PRO A 16 2.29 6.85 20.76
CA PRO A 16 2.25 7.45 19.43
C PRO A 16 2.07 6.32 18.41
N VAL A 17 1.07 6.45 17.54
CA VAL A 17 0.88 5.53 16.43
C VAL A 17 2.10 5.71 15.54
N GLU A 18 3.05 4.77 15.61
CA GLU A 18 4.20 4.74 14.72
C GLU A 18 3.62 4.60 13.31
N GLU A 19 3.75 5.65 12.49
CA GLU A 19 3.22 5.66 11.13
C GLU A 19 3.88 4.50 10.38
N VAL A 20 3.10 3.47 10.07
CA VAL A 20 3.61 2.31 9.31
C VAL A 20 4.06 2.85 7.95
N PRO A 21 5.36 2.73 7.60
CA PRO A 21 5.87 3.30 6.37
C PRO A 21 5.17 2.69 5.15
N THR A 22 5.10 3.44 4.06
CA THR A 22 4.41 3.01 2.83
C THR A 22 5.42 2.68 1.74
N ILE A 23 5.18 1.57 1.02
CA ILE A 23 5.84 1.27 -0.24
C ILE A 23 4.88 1.53 -1.40
N LYS A 24 5.30 2.40 -2.32
CA LYS A 24 4.53 2.72 -3.52
C LYS A 24 4.83 1.70 -4.61
N ILE A 25 3.78 1.11 -5.17
CA ILE A 25 3.87 0.16 -6.29
C ILE A 25 3.12 0.74 -7.48
N GLY A 26 3.86 0.98 -8.55
CA GLY A 26 3.30 1.40 -9.83
C GLY A 26 2.62 0.24 -10.56
N VAL A 27 1.36 0.41 -10.93
CA VAL A 27 0.59 -0.52 -11.76
C VAL A 27 0.32 0.16 -13.10
N ILE A 28 0.95 -0.37 -14.14
CA ILE A 28 0.96 0.21 -15.49
C ILE A 28 0.40 -0.79 -16.49
N GLY A 29 -0.45 -0.29 -17.40
CA GLY A 29 -1.15 -1.10 -18.40
C GLY A 29 -2.15 -0.26 -19.19
N PRO A 30 -2.90 -0.87 -20.13
CA PRO A 30 -3.81 -0.13 -20.99
C PRO A 30 -5.13 0.04 -20.25
N MET A 31 -5.19 1.02 -19.33
CA MET A 31 -6.23 1.15 -18.30
C MET A 31 -7.65 1.38 -18.83
N LYS A 32 -7.77 1.66 -20.14
CA LYS A 32 -9.04 1.82 -20.86
C LYS A 32 -9.51 0.54 -21.56
N PHE A 33 -8.78 -0.56 -21.41
CA PHE A 33 -9.07 -1.86 -22.02
C PHE A 33 -9.19 -2.91 -20.94
N ILE A 34 -9.91 -4.00 -21.26
CA ILE A 34 -10.26 -5.06 -20.31
C ILE A 34 -9.03 -5.68 -19.64
N GLN A 35 -7.89 -5.75 -20.35
CA GLN A 35 -6.63 -6.23 -19.80
C GLN A 35 -6.10 -5.30 -18.69
N GLY A 36 -6.15 -3.98 -18.90
CA GLY A 36 -5.72 -3.00 -17.90
C GLY A 36 -6.70 -2.90 -16.72
N GLU A 37 -8.00 -2.99 -16.99
CA GLU A 37 -9.04 -3.01 -15.94
C GLU A 37 -8.85 -4.20 -14.98
N HIS A 38 -8.68 -5.41 -15.52
CA HIS A 38 -8.44 -6.60 -14.70
C HIS A 38 -7.06 -6.60 -14.04
N HIS A 39 -6.04 -6.04 -14.69
CA HIS A 39 -4.72 -5.88 -14.07
C HIS A 39 -4.79 -4.96 -12.83
N TRP A 40 -5.51 -3.84 -12.94
CA TRP A 40 -5.74 -2.93 -11.82
C TRP A 40 -6.56 -3.59 -10.71
N ALA A 41 -7.68 -4.25 -11.04
CA ALA A 41 -8.53 -4.92 -10.05
C ALA A 41 -7.77 -6.03 -9.28
N GLY A 42 -6.91 -6.79 -9.98
CA GLY A 42 -6.06 -7.80 -9.35
C GLY A 42 -5.02 -7.17 -8.42
N ALA A 43 -4.44 -6.04 -8.81
CA ALA A 43 -3.51 -5.31 -7.95
C ALA A 43 -4.21 -4.77 -6.69
N GLU A 44 -5.40 -4.18 -6.81
CA GLU A 44 -6.19 -3.70 -5.67
C GLU A 44 -6.50 -4.82 -4.68
N MET A 45 -6.98 -5.97 -5.18
CA MET A 45 -7.25 -7.15 -4.36
C MET A 45 -5.99 -7.61 -3.60
N ALA A 46 -4.86 -7.73 -4.30
CA ALA A 46 -3.61 -8.15 -3.67
C ALA A 46 -3.12 -7.13 -2.61
N ALA A 47 -3.20 -5.83 -2.91
CA ALA A 47 -2.81 -4.80 -1.96
C ALA A 47 -3.70 -4.79 -0.72
N GLU A 48 -5.01 -5.02 -0.88
CA GLU A 48 -5.95 -5.16 0.23
C GLU A 48 -5.58 -6.35 1.12
N GLU A 49 -5.43 -7.54 0.53
CA GLU A 49 -5.11 -8.77 1.27
C GLU A 49 -3.77 -8.68 2.00
N ILE A 50 -2.73 -8.16 1.33
CA ILE A 50 -1.39 -8.00 1.93
C ILE A 50 -1.42 -6.97 3.05
N ASN A 51 -2.09 -5.82 2.85
CA ASN A 51 -2.20 -4.80 3.89
C ASN A 51 -3.02 -5.30 5.08
N ALA A 52 -4.06 -6.10 4.85
CA ALA A 52 -4.85 -6.74 5.92
C ALA A 52 -4.03 -7.78 6.70
N ALA A 53 -3.08 -8.45 6.05
CA ALA A 53 -2.15 -9.39 6.68
C ALA A 53 -0.98 -8.71 7.42
N GLY A 54 -0.91 -7.38 7.44
CA GLY A 54 0.11 -6.61 8.15
C GLY A 54 1.15 -5.92 7.26
N GLY A 55 1.04 -6.05 5.93
CA GLY A 55 1.92 -5.41 4.96
C GLY A 55 3.09 -6.29 4.52
N VAL A 56 4.15 -5.65 4.01
CA VAL A 56 5.37 -6.29 3.49
C VAL A 56 6.55 -5.99 4.40
N ASP A 57 7.29 -7.03 4.80
CA ASP A 57 8.56 -6.85 5.51
C ASP A 57 9.68 -6.46 4.52
N VAL A 58 10.26 -5.28 4.73
CA VAL A 58 11.45 -4.82 4.01
C VAL A 58 12.55 -4.55 5.03
N GLY A 59 13.44 -5.52 5.22
CA GLY A 59 14.60 -5.36 6.10
C GLY A 59 14.26 -5.31 7.59
N GLY A 60 13.23 -6.02 8.03
CA GLY A 60 12.74 -6.06 9.41
C GLY A 60 11.72 -4.96 9.74
N VAL A 61 11.29 -4.18 8.75
CA VAL A 61 10.33 -3.09 8.90
C VAL A 61 9.11 -3.38 8.05
N MET A 62 7.94 -3.44 8.69
CA MET A 62 6.67 -3.65 8.00
C MET A 62 6.25 -2.39 7.26
N HIS A 63 5.89 -2.54 5.98
CA HIS A 63 5.41 -1.46 5.11
C HIS A 63 4.01 -1.75 4.58
N ARG A 64 3.16 -0.73 4.50
CA ARG A 64 1.88 -0.82 3.78
C ARG A 64 2.09 -0.59 2.29
N ILE A 65 1.39 -1.34 1.45
CA ILE A 65 1.36 -1.12 0.01
C ILE A 65 0.41 0.04 -0.32
N GLU A 66 0.91 0.99 -1.09
CA GLU A 66 0.14 2.02 -1.79
C GLU A 66 0.25 1.78 -3.30
N LEU A 67 -0.87 1.65 -3.99
CA LEU A 67 -0.86 1.46 -5.44
C LEU A 67 -0.96 2.79 -6.18
N ILE A 68 -0.10 2.97 -7.17
CA ILE A 68 -0.16 4.10 -8.09
C ILE A 68 -0.55 3.59 -9.47
N LYS A 69 -1.64 4.10 -10.03
CA LYS A 69 -2.14 3.69 -11.35
C LYS A 69 -1.58 4.59 -12.45
N ALA A 70 -1.09 4.01 -13.54
CA ALA A 70 -0.80 4.74 -14.78
C ALA A 70 -1.37 4.04 -16.02
N ASP A 71 -2.00 4.82 -16.90
CA ASP A 71 -2.41 4.36 -18.22
C ASP A 71 -1.25 4.48 -19.21
N SER A 72 -0.71 3.35 -19.65
CA SER A 72 0.35 3.32 -20.66
C SER A 72 -0.19 3.46 -22.08
N ASN A 73 -1.48 3.24 -22.32
CA ASN A 73 -2.10 3.36 -23.64
C ASN A 73 -1.37 2.54 -24.73
N GLU A 74 -0.69 1.45 -24.37
CA GLU A 74 0.26 0.73 -25.23
C GLU A 74 -0.40 0.02 -26.41
N ILE A 75 -1.71 -0.25 -26.30
CA ILE A 75 -2.51 -0.80 -27.40
C ILE A 75 -2.62 0.21 -28.55
N LEU A 76 -2.61 1.52 -28.24
CA LEU A 76 -2.75 2.59 -29.22
C LEU A 76 -1.44 3.32 -29.51
N SER A 77 -0.54 3.45 -28.52
CA SER A 77 0.70 4.22 -28.64
C SER A 77 1.80 3.66 -27.74
N ILE A 78 2.89 3.19 -28.35
CA ILE A 78 4.10 2.76 -27.62
C ILE A 78 4.81 3.96 -26.99
N ILE A 79 4.71 5.15 -27.59
CA ILE A 79 5.35 6.36 -27.08
C ILE A 79 4.69 6.83 -25.77
N ASP A 80 3.37 6.71 -25.67
CA ASP A 80 2.63 7.02 -24.45
C ASP A 80 3.04 6.07 -23.32
N ALA A 81 3.30 4.80 -23.65
CA ALA A 81 3.72 3.80 -22.69
C ALA A 81 5.08 4.11 -22.07
N VAL A 82 6.06 4.52 -22.88
CA VAL A 82 7.38 4.97 -22.39
C VAL A 82 7.21 6.17 -21.45
N SER A 83 6.41 7.17 -21.86
CA SER A 83 6.16 8.37 -21.04
C SER A 83 5.42 8.05 -19.73
N ALA A 84 4.49 7.08 -19.73
CA ALA A 84 3.81 6.63 -18.53
C ALA A 84 4.77 5.90 -17.58
N MET A 85 5.63 5.04 -18.12
CA MET A 85 6.64 4.30 -17.36
C MET A 85 7.67 5.23 -16.70
N GLU A 86 8.12 6.27 -17.39
CA GLU A 86 9.05 7.24 -16.80
C GLU A 86 8.38 8.06 -15.69
N ARG A 87 7.13 8.47 -15.89
CA ARG A 87 6.39 9.27 -14.89
C ARG A 87 6.06 8.49 -13.63
N ILE A 88 5.69 7.22 -13.74
CA ILE A 88 5.24 6.42 -12.58
C ILE A 88 6.37 6.12 -11.57
N ILE A 89 7.63 6.31 -11.95
CA ILE A 89 8.78 6.14 -11.04
C ILE A 89 9.00 7.38 -10.17
N THR A 90 8.44 8.53 -10.57
CA THR A 90 8.65 9.84 -9.89
C THR A 90 7.56 10.22 -8.90
N VAL A 91 6.56 9.37 -8.72
CA VAL A 91 5.34 9.61 -7.92
C VAL A 91 5.38 8.93 -6.56
#